data_AF-B7J6J7-F1
#
_entry.id   AF-B7J6J7-F1
#
_cell.length_a   1.000
_cell.length_b   1.000
_cell.length_c   1.000
_cell.angle_alpha   90.00
_cell.angle_beta   90.00
_cell.angle_gamma   90.00
#
_symmetry.space_group_name_H-M   'P 1'
#
loop_
_entity.id
_entity.type
_entity.pdbx_description
1 polymer ?
#
loop_
_entity_poly.entity_id
_entity_poly.type
_entity_poly.pdbx_seq_one_letter_code
_entity_poly.pdbx_strand_id
1 'polypeptide(L)' 'MNPPGTDAETPVDTYMNYLFDSFGLTVREEWRADVKYYFMLSTRMAKMLEAHPLDMTEDLAPVFRP' A
#
# COMPACT_ATOMS: atom_id res chain seq x y z
N MET A 1 -10.44 -34.03 0.04
CA MET A 1 -9.34 -33.28 -0.60
C MET A 1 -10.01 -32.10 -1.28
N ASN A 2 -9.93 -30.90 -0.71
CA ASN A 2 -10.53 -29.70 -1.32
C ASN A 2 -9.58 -29.17 -2.39
N PRO A 3 -10.09 -28.69 -3.54
CA PRO A 3 -9.23 -28.06 -4.53
C PRO A 3 -8.61 -26.79 -3.92
N PRO A 4 -7.35 -26.44 -4.26
CA PRO A 4 -6.79 -25.16 -3.87
C PRO A 4 -7.62 -24.10 -4.60
N GLY A 5 -8.46 -23.39 -3.87
CA GLY A 5 -9.13 -22.22 -4.41
C GLY A 5 -8.02 -21.27 -4.84
N THR A 6 -7.93 -20.99 -6.13
CA THR A 6 -7.26 -19.78 -6.61
C THR A 6 -7.90 -18.63 -5.88
N ASP A 7 -7.17 -18.04 -4.93
CA ASP A 7 -7.59 -16.81 -4.27
C ASP A 7 -7.91 -15.80 -5.37
N ALA A 8 -9.18 -15.38 -5.44
CA ALA A 8 -9.62 -14.45 -6.46
C ALA A 8 -8.82 -13.15 -6.33
N GLU A 9 -8.29 -12.66 -7.45
CA GLU A 9 -7.53 -11.42 -7.50
C GLU A 9 -8.38 -10.27 -6.92
N THR A 10 -7.84 -9.58 -5.92
CA THR A 10 -8.52 -8.47 -5.25
C THR A 10 -8.13 -7.13 -5.91
N PRO A 11 -8.93 -6.05 -5.77
CA PRO A 11 -8.55 -4.73 -6.27
C PRO A 11 -7.19 -4.22 -5.75
N VAL A 12 -6.79 -4.67 -4.55
CA VAL A 12 -5.48 -4.37 -3.97
C VAL A 12 -4.37 -5.07 -4.76
N ASP A 13 -4.59 -6.30 -5.20
CA ASP A 13 -3.61 -7.05 -6.01
C ASP A 13 -3.39 -6.36 -7.35
N THR A 14 -4.47 -5.93 -8.00
CA THR A 14 -4.38 -5.16 -9.26
C THR A 14 -3.63 -3.84 -9.07
N TYR A 15 -3.92 -3.09 -7.99
CA TYR A 15 -3.21 -1.85 -7.68
C TYR A 15 -1.72 -2.07 -7.41
N MET A 16 -1.39 -3.11 -6.63
CA MET A 16 0.01 -3.45 -6.34
C MET A 16 0.78 -3.87 -7.60
N ASN A 17 0.17 -4.68 -8.46
CA ASN A 17 0.77 -5.06 -9.75
C ASN A 17 1.08 -3.82 -10.60
N TYR A 18 0.12 -2.88 -10.69
CA TYR A 18 0.33 -1.61 -11.39
C TYR A 18 1.50 -0.81 -10.81
N LEU A 19 1.62 -0.72 -9.47
CA LEU A 19 2.74 -0.01 -8.83
C LEU A 19 4.07 -0.72 -9.10
N PHE A 20 4.11 -2.04 -9.02
CA PHE A 20 5.32 -2.81 -9.29
C PHE A 20 5.81 -2.58 -10.72
N ASP A 21 4.90 -2.61 -11.69
CA ASP A 21 5.23 -2.33 -13.09
C ASP A 21 5.67 -0.88 -13.30
N SER A 22 4.94 0.09 -12.74
CA SER A 22 5.22 1.53 -12.91
C SER A 22 6.57 1.95 -12.33
N PHE A 23 7.01 1.30 -11.24
CA PHE A 23 8.29 1.56 -10.59
C PHE A 23 9.39 0.56 -10.98
N GLY A 24 9.12 -0.39 -11.87
CA GLY A 24 10.08 -1.41 -12.28
C GLY A 24 10.53 -2.34 -11.14
N LEU A 25 9.66 -2.59 -10.17
CA LEU A 25 9.94 -3.43 -9.01
C LEU A 25 9.66 -4.89 -9.33
N THR A 26 10.65 -5.75 -9.12
CA THR A 26 10.45 -7.21 -9.17
C THR A 26 10.26 -7.73 -7.75
N VAL A 27 9.06 -8.19 -7.43
CA VAL A 27 8.74 -8.84 -6.17
C VAL A 27 8.70 -10.35 -6.38
N ARG A 28 9.44 -11.09 -5.56
CA ARG A 28 9.44 -12.55 -5.59
C ARG A 28 8.07 -13.08 -5.19
N GLU A 29 7.63 -14.16 -5.83
CA GLU A 29 6.29 -14.70 -5.63
C GLU A 29 6.05 -15.07 -4.16
N GLU A 30 7.05 -15.68 -3.50
CA GLU A 30 6.98 -16.05 -2.09
C GLU A 30 6.85 -14.85 -1.12
N TRP A 31 7.14 -13.63 -1.58
CA TRP A 31 7.01 -12.41 -0.76
C TRP A 31 5.71 -11.65 -1.01
N ARG A 32 4.94 -11.99 -2.05
CA ARG A 32 3.76 -11.20 -2.43
C ARG A 32 2.74 -11.08 -1.31
N ALA A 33 2.48 -12.17 -0.59
CA ALA A 33 1.54 -12.17 0.54
C ALA A 33 1.98 -11.22 1.66
N ASP A 34 3.28 -11.24 2.02
CA ASP A 34 3.83 -10.37 3.06
C ASP A 34 3.85 -8.90 2.63
N VAL A 35 4.25 -8.61 1.38
CA VAL A 35 4.21 -7.24 0.85
C VAL A 35 2.78 -6.69 0.87
N LYS A 36 1.79 -7.51 0.49
CA LYS A 36 0.36 -7.14 0.57
C LYS A 36 -0.06 -6.89 2.01
N TYR A 37 0.35 -7.75 2.94
CA TYR A 37 0.06 -7.58 4.37
C TYR A 37 0.59 -6.23 4.90
N TYR A 38 1.86 -5.91 4.65
CA TYR A 38 2.46 -4.65 5.10
C TYR A 38 1.89 -3.41 4.39
N PHE A 39 1.54 -3.54 3.11
CA PHE A 39 0.82 -2.49 2.39
C PHE A 39 -0.53 -2.20 3.07
N MET A 40 -1.32 -3.24 3.36
CA MET A 40 -2.62 -3.10 4.03
C MET A 40 -2.50 -2.56 5.47
N LEU A 41 -1.43 -2.91 6.18
CA LEU A 41 -1.13 -2.32 7.49
C LEU A 41 -0.87 -0.81 7.36
N SER A 42 -0.11 -0.40 6.34
CA SER A 42 0.16 1.01 6.05
C SER A 42 -1.09 1.78 5.68
N THR A 43 -2.01 1.17 4.92
CA THR A 43 -3.33 1.76 4.61
C THR A 43 -4.15 2.05 5.86
N ARG A 44 -4.04 1.24 6.93
CA ARG A 44 -4.72 1.52 8.20
C ARG A 44 -4.14 2.74 8.91
N MET A 45 -2.82 2.92 8.84
CA MET A 45 -2.16 4.11 9.39
C MET A 45 -2.52 5.35 8.59
N ALA A 46 -2.54 5.26 7.25
CA ALA A 46 -2.98 6.34 6.37
C ALA A 46 -4.42 6.78 6.69
N LYS A 47 -5.35 5.84 6.88
CA LYS A 47 -6.72 6.14 7.30
C LYS A 47 -6.81 6.88 8.64
N MET A 48 -5.92 6.57 9.58
CA MET A 48 -5.86 7.32 10.85
C MET A 48 -5.41 8.77 10.58
N LEU A 49 -4.39 8.96 9.74
CA LEU A 49 -3.92 10.30 9.35
C LEU A 49 -4.98 11.11 8.60
N GLU A 50 -5.66 10.50 7.62
CA GLU A 50 -6.72 11.14 6.83
C GLU A 50 -7.95 11.53 7.67
N ALA A 51 -8.18 10.85 8.79
CA ALA A 51 -9.28 11.19 9.70
C ALA A 51 -8.99 12.46 10.52
N HIS A 52 -7.73 12.93 10.57
CA HIS A 52 -7.40 14.20 11.20
C HIS A 52 -7.74 15.36 10.24
N PRO A 53 -8.59 16.31 10.66
CA PRO A 53 -8.93 17.44 9.81
C PRO A 53 -7.70 18.32 9.62
N LEU A 54 -7.35 18.59 8.37
CA LEU A 54 -6.32 19.56 7.99
C LEU A 54 -7.01 20.82 7.48
N ASP A 55 -6.51 21.99 7.89
CA ASP A 55 -6.93 23.25 7.28
C ASP A 55 -6.27 23.37 5.89
N MET A 56 -6.96 23.98 4.93
CA MET A 56 -6.41 24.27 3.60
C MET A 56 -5.18 25.19 3.67
N THR A 57 -5.01 25.91 4.79
CA THR A 57 -3.85 26.77 5.06
C THR A 57 -2.77 26.10 5.91
N GLU A 58 -2.89 24.79 6.20
CA GLU A 58 -1.91 24.09 7.03
C GLU A 58 -0.59 23.88 6.27
N ASP A 59 0.47 24.48 6.79
CA ASP A 59 1.80 24.39 6.19
C ASP A 59 2.42 23.01 6.41
N LEU A 60 3.22 22.58 5.43
CA LEU A 60 4.05 21.37 5.59
C LEU A 60 4.98 21.52 6.79
N ALA A 61 5.20 20.42 7.49
CA ALA A 61 6.17 20.37 8.58
C ALA A 61 7.53 20.92 8.10
N PRO A 62 8.24 21.71 8.93
CA PRO A 62 9.44 22.40 8.52
C PRO A 62 10.54 21.40 8.11
N VAL A 63 10.97 21.47 6.85
CA VAL A 63 12.16 20.76 6.39
C VAL A 63 13.37 21.62 6.77
N PHE A 64 14.23 21.11 7.64
CA PHE A 64 15.49 21.78 7.98
C PHE A 64 16.32 21.99 6.71
N ARG A 65 16.64 23.24 6.37
CA ARG A 65 17.53 23.59 5.25
C ARG A 65 18.80 24.24 5.84
N PRO A 66 20.00 23.84 5.40
CA PRO A 66 21.26 24.46 5.83
C PRO A 66 21.40 25.90 5.33
#